data_AF-A0A9P0GCD6-F1
#
_entry.id   AF-A0A9P0GCD6-F1
#
_cell.length_a   1.000
_cell.length_b   1.000
_cell.length_c   1.000
_cell.angle_alpha   90.00
_cell.angle_beta   90.00
_cell.angle_gamma   90.00
#
_symmetry.space_group_name_H-M   'P 1'
#
loop_
_entity.id
_entity.type
_entity.pdbx_description
1 polymer ?
#
loop_
_entity_poly.entity_id
_entity_poly.type
_entity_poly.pdbx_seq_one_letter_code
_entity_poly.pdbx_strand_id
1 'polypeptide(L)'
;MKVKKDTQRVKRSQQEPSTSQQVSTISQGCLQIQCNSLQIPVLARTLNRYGISDRAGAAVASAVLQDIGIINNEDKSSIIDKNKIRRARSRKREGILEKNQNLSLRGLFFDGRKDETLKVEDGGRRKIREEHITLIKMS
;
A
#
# COMPACT_ATOMS: atom_id res chain seq x y z
N MET A 1 70.34 21.58 -42.04
CA MET A 1 69.16 20.74 -42.35
C MET A 1 68.21 20.76 -41.16
N LYS A 2 66.99 21.28 -41.30
CA LYS A 2 65.84 20.98 -40.44
C LYS A 2 64.57 21.48 -41.15
N VAL A 3 63.53 20.68 -41.00
CA VAL A 3 62.55 20.33 -42.02
C VAL A 3 61.22 21.05 -41.75
N LYS A 4 60.59 21.57 -42.82
CA LYS A 4 59.22 22.10 -42.85
C LYS A 4 58.22 20.98 -42.51
N LYS A 5 57.17 21.28 -41.75
CA LYS A 5 55.91 20.51 -41.84
C LYS A 5 54.74 21.48 -41.84
N ASP A 6 54.09 21.51 -43.00
CA ASP A 6 52.95 22.34 -43.32
C ASP A 6 51.65 21.79 -42.72
N THR A 7 50.85 22.72 -42.22
CA THR A 7 49.48 22.59 -41.74
C THR A 7 48.54 22.13 -42.85
N GLN A 8 47.75 21.08 -42.63
CA GLN A 8 46.62 20.74 -43.50
C GLN A 8 45.27 21.01 -42.82
N ARG A 9 44.46 21.77 -43.56
CA ARG A 9 43.16 22.35 -43.20
C ARG A 9 42.05 21.39 -43.60
N VAL A 10 41.35 20.81 -42.62
CA VAL A 10 40.16 19.97 -42.83
C VAL A 10 39.02 20.85 -43.38
N LYS A 11 38.52 20.53 -44.58
CA LYS A 11 37.36 21.19 -45.18
C LYS A 11 36.08 20.42 -44.86
N ARG A 12 35.09 21.14 -44.28
CA ARG A 12 33.69 20.73 -44.19
C ARG A 12 33.03 20.82 -45.56
N SER A 13 32.19 19.84 -45.89
CA SER A 13 31.13 19.97 -46.88
C SER A 13 29.89 19.24 -46.36
N GLN A 14 28.79 19.97 -46.24
CA GLN A 14 27.45 19.44 -45.97
C GLN A 14 26.71 19.26 -47.30
N GLN A 15 25.84 18.24 -47.44
CA GLN A 15 24.42 18.38 -47.81
C GLN A 15 23.70 17.00 -47.87
N GLU A 16 22.55 16.87 -47.18
CA GLU A 16 21.44 15.89 -47.31
C GLU A 16 20.56 16.25 -48.56
N PRO A 17 19.63 15.43 -49.14
CA PRO A 17 18.53 14.75 -48.41
C PRO A 17 17.77 13.53 -49.01
N SER A 18 16.92 12.94 -48.13
CA SER A 18 15.56 12.39 -48.33
C SER A 18 15.36 11.00 -48.96
N THR A 19 14.78 10.08 -48.18
CA THR A 19 13.62 9.27 -48.57
C THR A 19 12.79 8.90 -47.34
N SER A 20 11.53 9.30 -47.37
CA SER A 20 10.47 9.06 -46.41
C SER A 20 10.01 7.61 -46.44
N GLN A 21 9.76 6.98 -45.29
CA GLN A 21 8.56 6.16 -45.06
C GLN A 21 8.34 5.90 -43.56
N GLN A 22 7.06 6.00 -43.20
CA GLN A 22 6.50 6.14 -41.86
C GLN A 22 6.30 4.78 -41.18
N VAL A 23 6.45 4.71 -39.85
CA VAL A 23 5.52 3.92 -39.01
C VAL A 23 5.23 4.69 -37.72
N SER A 24 3.95 4.94 -37.53
CA SER A 24 3.30 5.64 -36.43
C SER A 24 3.21 4.80 -35.16
N THR A 25 2.96 5.51 -34.05
CA THR A 25 2.35 5.05 -32.79
C THR A 25 3.17 4.14 -31.88
N ILE A 26 3.89 4.75 -30.93
CA ILE A 26 3.99 4.21 -29.56
C ILE A 26 3.07 5.06 -28.69
N SER A 27 1.77 4.75 -28.78
CA SER A 27 0.87 4.94 -27.66
C SER A 27 1.02 3.70 -26.81
N GLN A 28 1.49 3.88 -25.57
CA GLN A 28 1.05 3.19 -24.35
C GLN A 28 2.20 3.12 -23.35
N GLY A 29 1.94 3.61 -22.16
CA GLY A 29 2.81 3.43 -21.02
C GLY A 29 2.75 4.62 -20.09
N CYS A 30 1.60 4.82 -19.45
CA CYS A 30 1.47 5.52 -18.18
C CYS A 30 2.74 5.30 -17.36
N LEU A 31 3.41 6.39 -16.94
CA LEU A 31 4.55 6.36 -16.03
C LEU A 31 4.25 5.29 -14.99
N GLN A 32 4.96 4.16 -15.09
CA GLN A 32 4.81 3.07 -14.17
C GLN A 32 5.35 3.65 -12.87
N ILE A 33 4.45 4.22 -12.06
CA ILE A 33 4.74 4.49 -10.67
C ILE A 33 5.10 3.11 -10.16
N GLN A 34 6.40 2.85 -10.08
CA GLN A 34 6.93 1.64 -9.50
C GLN A 34 6.61 1.79 -8.02
N CYS A 35 5.36 1.47 -7.70
CA CYS A 35 4.84 1.48 -6.37
C CYS A 35 5.63 0.40 -5.67
N ASN A 36 6.62 0.81 -4.87
CA ASN A 36 7.47 -0.12 -4.18
C ASN A 36 6.59 -1.06 -3.34
N SER A 37 6.37 -2.26 -3.84
CA SER A 37 5.31 -3.17 -3.40
C SER A 37 5.91 -4.08 -2.33
N LEU A 38 6.32 -3.48 -1.21
CA LEU A 38 6.72 -4.26 -0.05
C LEU A 38 5.46 -4.92 0.53
N GLN A 39 5.35 -6.22 0.35
CA GLN A 39 4.27 -7.00 0.94
C GLN A 39 4.60 -7.21 2.42
N ILE A 40 3.85 -6.54 3.31
CA ILE A 40 4.02 -6.61 4.77
C ILE A 40 2.76 -7.16 5.47
N PRO A 41 2.23 -8.33 5.07
CA PRO A 41 0.96 -8.86 5.58
C PRO A 41 1.03 -9.26 7.06
N VAL A 42 2.20 -9.71 7.53
CA VAL A 42 2.42 -10.10 8.93
C VAL A 42 2.39 -8.87 9.83
N LEU A 43 3.13 -7.83 9.45
CA LEU A 43 3.14 -6.55 10.16
C LEU A 43 1.73 -5.92 10.19
N ALA A 44 1.00 -5.92 9.08
CA ALA A 44 -0.36 -5.40 9.06
C ALA A 44 -1.31 -6.15 10.03
N ARG A 45 -1.17 -7.49 10.13
CA ARG A 45 -1.92 -8.32 11.10
C ARG A 45 -1.57 -7.98 12.54
N THR A 46 -0.28 -7.89 12.87
CA THR A 46 0.15 -7.59 14.24
C THR A 46 -0.29 -6.19 14.66
N LEU A 47 -0.13 -5.19 13.78
CA LEU A 47 -0.58 -3.83 14.07
C LEU A 47 -2.10 -3.76 14.26
N ASN A 48 -2.90 -4.52 13.50
CA ASN A 48 -4.35 -4.59 13.72
C ASN A 48 -4.70 -5.26 15.06
N ARG A 49 -3.97 -6.31 15.44
CA ARG A 49 -4.18 -7.01 16.71
C ARG A 49 -3.92 -6.12 17.93
N TYR A 50 -2.88 -5.30 17.87
CA TYR A 50 -2.49 -4.43 18.99
C TYR A 50 -3.06 -3.01 18.90
N GLY A 51 -3.91 -2.71 17.90
CA GLY A 51 -4.52 -1.38 17.74
C GLY A 51 -3.52 -0.25 17.47
N ILE A 52 -2.31 -0.55 16.98
CA ILE A 52 -1.25 0.43 16.81
C ILE A 52 -1.57 1.37 15.63
N SER A 53 -1.26 2.66 15.75
CA SER A 53 -1.47 3.63 14.67
C SER A 53 -0.54 3.36 13.48
N ASP A 54 -0.96 3.73 12.26
CA ASP A 54 -0.12 3.54 11.06
C ASP A 54 1.23 4.26 11.17
N ARG A 55 1.25 5.43 11.81
CA ARG A 55 2.49 6.22 12.00
C ARG A 55 3.44 5.54 12.99
N ALA A 56 2.92 5.10 14.15
CA ALA A 56 3.72 4.39 15.14
C ALA A 56 4.26 3.06 14.57
N GLY A 57 3.42 2.31 13.86
CA GLY A 57 3.84 1.07 13.19
C GLY A 57 4.92 1.30 12.14
N ALA A 58 4.85 2.41 11.40
CA ALA A 58 5.86 2.76 10.39
C ALA A 58 7.21 3.11 11.03
N ALA A 59 7.18 3.88 12.12
CA ALA A 59 8.38 4.24 12.86
C ALA A 59 9.08 3.01 13.45
N VAL A 60 8.33 2.15 14.16
CA VAL A 60 8.87 0.91 14.74
C VAL A 60 9.43 -0.01 13.66
N ALA A 61 8.68 -0.24 12.58
CA ALA A 61 9.13 -1.13 11.52
C ALA A 61 10.35 -0.59 10.77
N SER A 62 10.41 0.72 10.52
CA SER A 62 11.56 1.35 9.87
C SER A 62 12.79 1.35 10.78
N ALA A 63 12.62 1.57 12.09
CA ALA A 63 13.72 1.48 13.06
C ALA A 63 14.30 0.05 13.11
N VAL A 64 13.44 -0.97 13.23
CA VAL A 64 13.89 -2.37 13.22
C VAL A 64 14.62 -2.72 11.91
N LEU A 65 14.15 -2.22 10.78
CA LEU A 65 14.82 -2.45 9.49
C LEU A 65 16.16 -1.70 9.36
N GLN A 66 16.34 -0.58 10.06
CA GLN A 66 17.64 0.09 10.19
C GLN A 66 18.59 -0.72 11.08
N ASP A 67 18.11 -1.23 12.22
CA ASP A 67 18.91 -2.07 13.13
C ASP A 67 19.41 -3.36 12.47
N ILE A 68 18.60 -3.95 11.58
CA ILE A 68 18.97 -5.15 10.80
C ILE A 68 19.90 -4.80 9.62
N GLY A 69 20.07 -3.51 9.29
CA GLY A 69 20.93 -3.06 8.18
C GLY A 69 20.30 -3.21 6.79
N ILE A 70 18.98 -3.41 6.71
CA ILE A 70 18.23 -3.48 5.44
C ILE A 70 17.99 -2.07 4.88
N ILE A 71 17.83 -1.08 5.77
CA ILE A 71 17.70 0.34 5.40
C ILE A 71 18.98 1.03 5.83
N ASN A 72 19.68 1.62 4.85
CA ASN A 72 20.85 2.44 5.09
C ASN A 72 20.55 3.90 4.75
N ASN A 73 21.44 4.82 5.16
CA ASN A 73 21.28 6.24 4.86
C ASN A 73 21.31 6.55 3.35
N GLU A 74 21.96 5.68 2.58
CA GLU A 74 22.08 5.76 1.12
C GLU A 74 20.87 5.11 0.44
N ASP A 75 20.50 3.89 0.85
CA ASP A 75 19.41 3.11 0.26
C ASP A 75 18.10 3.21 1.06
N LYS A 76 17.28 4.20 0.68
CA LYS A 76 15.97 4.51 1.30
C LYS A 76 14.78 3.82 0.63
N SER A 77 15.03 2.94 -0.34
CA SER A 77 13.97 2.28 -1.12
C SER A 77 13.03 1.47 -0.21
N SER A 78 13.59 0.72 0.73
CA SER A 78 12.87 -0.22 1.60
C SER A 78 12.18 0.40 2.82
N ILE A 79 12.20 1.74 2.99
CA ILE A 79 11.56 2.41 4.13
C ILE A 79 10.06 2.10 4.20
N ILE A 80 9.58 1.71 5.38
CA ILE A 80 8.15 1.47 5.60
C ILE A 80 7.50 2.78 6.04
N ASP A 81 6.78 3.43 5.13
CA ASP A 81 6.01 4.63 5.43
C ASP A 81 4.58 4.29 5.89
N LYS A 82 3.90 5.30 6.42
CA LYS A 82 2.48 5.21 6.83
C LYS A 82 1.60 4.68 5.70
N ASN A 83 1.84 5.09 4.45
CA ASN A 83 0.98 4.68 3.33
C ASN A 83 1.22 3.23 2.90
N LYS A 84 2.45 2.70 2.99
CA LYS A 84 2.74 1.27 2.84
C LYS A 84 1.94 0.44 3.84
N ILE A 85 1.92 0.84 5.13
CA ILE A 85 1.11 0.16 6.15
C ILE A 85 -0.39 0.26 5.88
N ARG A 86 -0.88 1.47 5.55
CA ARG A 86 -2.30 1.69 5.22
C ARG A 86 -2.73 0.78 4.07
N ARG A 87 -1.95 0.71 2.99
CA ARG A 87 -2.21 -0.18 1.84
C ARG A 87 -2.21 -1.65 2.26
N ALA A 88 -1.22 -2.07 3.05
CA ALA A 88 -1.15 -3.46 3.52
C ALA A 88 -2.36 -3.84 4.40
N ARG A 89 -2.82 -2.92 5.26
CA ARG A 89 -4.06 -3.08 6.04
C ARG A 89 -5.30 -3.17 5.15
N SER A 90 -5.43 -2.27 4.17
CA SER A 90 -6.55 -2.30 3.20
C SER A 90 -6.62 -3.63 2.47
N ARG A 91 -5.50 -4.09 1.87
CA ARG A 91 -5.43 -5.41 1.20
C ARG A 91 -5.82 -6.55 2.14
N LYS A 92 -5.38 -6.47 3.41
CA LYS A 92 -5.72 -7.52 4.38
C LYS A 92 -7.20 -7.53 4.74
N ARG A 93 -7.84 -6.37 4.83
CA ARG A 93 -9.28 -6.25 5.07
C ARG A 93 -10.10 -6.68 3.86
N GLU A 94 -9.68 -6.30 2.66
CA GLU A 94 -10.30 -6.72 1.40
C GLU A 94 -10.30 -8.24 1.26
N GLY A 95 -9.16 -8.91 1.48
CA GLY A 95 -9.10 -10.37 1.47
C GLY A 95 -9.89 -11.06 2.61
N ILE A 96 -10.35 -10.33 3.64
CA ILE A 96 -11.33 -10.84 4.61
C ILE A 96 -12.73 -10.65 4.05
N LEU A 97 -13.03 -9.50 3.46
CA LEU A 97 -14.33 -9.20 2.85
C LEU A 97 -14.66 -10.21 1.75
N GLU A 98 -13.72 -10.51 0.85
CA GLU A 98 -13.88 -11.52 -0.22
C GLU A 98 -14.30 -12.89 0.32
N LYS A 99 -13.70 -13.34 1.42
CA LYS A 99 -14.07 -14.62 2.06
C LYS A 99 -15.48 -14.61 2.65
N ASN A 100 -15.98 -13.44 3.04
CA ASN A 100 -17.29 -13.27 3.64
C ASN A 100 -18.38 -12.89 2.60
N GLN A 101 -18.05 -12.75 1.32
CA GLN A 101 -19.05 -12.50 0.26
C GLN A 101 -20.11 -13.62 0.15
N ASN A 102 -19.81 -14.81 0.65
CA ASN A 102 -20.76 -15.94 0.73
C ASN A 102 -21.78 -15.81 1.88
N LEU A 103 -21.68 -14.79 2.73
CA LEU A 103 -22.66 -14.49 3.77
C LEU A 103 -23.72 -13.55 3.20
N SER A 104 -24.73 -14.11 2.53
CA SER A 104 -25.92 -13.36 2.13
C SER A 104 -26.74 -13.00 3.38
N LEU A 105 -26.46 -11.85 4.01
CA LEU A 105 -27.23 -11.35 5.14
C LEU A 105 -28.38 -10.47 4.62
N ARG A 106 -29.60 -10.77 5.04
CA ARG A 106 -30.80 -9.97 4.73
C ARG A 106 -30.87 -8.71 5.58
N GLY A 107 -30.43 -8.77 6.84
CA GLY A 107 -30.41 -7.60 7.72
C GLY A 107 -30.20 -7.92 9.19
N LEU A 108 -30.02 -6.84 9.96
CA LEU A 108 -29.93 -6.81 11.42
C LEU A 108 -31.27 -6.27 11.96
N PHE A 109 -31.94 -7.01 12.84
CA PHE A 109 -33.26 -6.65 13.35
C PHE A 109 -33.32 -6.72 14.88
N PHE A 110 -34.22 -5.93 15.47
CA PHE A 110 -34.67 -6.14 16.85
C PHE A 110 -35.90 -7.06 16.82
N ASP A 111 -35.95 -8.10 17.67
CA ASP A 111 -37.13 -8.98 17.77
C ASP A 111 -38.09 -8.59 18.91
N GLY A 112 -37.80 -7.47 19.58
CA GLY A 112 -38.59 -6.94 20.70
C GLY A 112 -38.34 -7.62 22.05
N ARG A 113 -37.48 -8.65 22.11
CA ARG A 113 -37.03 -9.21 23.39
C ARG A 113 -36.06 -8.25 24.07
N LYS A 114 -36.13 -8.20 25.39
CA LYS A 114 -35.22 -7.43 26.23
C LYS A 114 -34.42 -8.36 27.11
N ASP A 115 -33.11 -8.38 26.90
CA ASP A 115 -32.18 -9.21 27.64
C ASP A 115 -31.51 -8.41 28.77
N GLU A 116 -31.30 -9.06 29.91
CA GLU A 116 -30.54 -8.47 31.02
C GLU A 116 -29.04 -8.63 30.76
N THR A 117 -28.37 -7.55 30.38
CA THR A 117 -26.92 -7.50 30.18
C THR A 117 -26.25 -6.86 31.41
N LEU A 118 -25.11 -7.41 31.85
CA LEU A 118 -24.25 -6.75 32.83
C LEU A 118 -23.35 -5.73 32.13
N LYS A 119 -23.51 -4.44 32.44
CA LYS A 119 -22.54 -3.40 32.06
C LYS A 119 -21.55 -3.17 33.19
N VAL A 120 -20.28 -3.04 32.81
CA VAL A 120 -19.21 -2.64 33.71
C VAL A 120 -19.10 -1.12 33.64
N GLU A 121 -19.34 -0.46 34.77
CA GLU A 121 -19.14 0.97 34.98
C GLU A 121 -18.10 1.15 36.10
N ASP A 122 -17.43 2.31 36.16
CA ASP A 122 -16.30 2.54 37.06
C ASP A 122 -16.67 2.29 38.53
N GLY A 123 -16.25 1.12 39.05
CA GLY A 123 -16.49 0.70 40.44
C GLY A 123 -17.54 -0.40 40.64
N GLY A 124 -18.22 -0.90 39.60
CA GLY A 124 -19.21 -1.97 39.78
C GLY A 124 -19.81 -2.58 38.51
N ARG A 125 -20.63 -3.62 38.69
CA ARG A 125 -21.45 -4.23 37.62
C ARG A 125 -22.90 -3.85 37.83
N ARG A 126 -23.53 -3.27 36.81
CA ARG A 126 -24.96 -2.93 36.81
C ARG A 126 -25.70 -3.79 35.81
N LYS A 127 -26.84 -4.36 36.22
CA LYS A 127 -27.78 -5.00 35.28
C LYS A 127 -28.54 -3.93 34.53
N ILE A 128 -28.57 -4.06 33.21
CA ILE A 128 -29.36 -3.22 32.33
C ILE A 128 -30.20 -4.08 31.40
N ARG A 129 -31.29 -3.54 30.87
CA ARG A 129 -32.12 -4.22 29.88
C ARG A 129 -31.81 -3.64 28.50
N GLU A 130 -31.33 -4.47 27.59
CA GLU A 130 -31.02 -4.09 26.21
C GLU A 130 -31.92 -4.84 25.24
N GLU A 131 -32.20 -4.22 24.09
CA GLU A 131 -32.96 -4.88 23.03
C GLU A 131 -32.12 -6.00 22.39
N HIS A 132 -32.73 -7.17 22.21
CA HIS A 132 -32.11 -8.33 21.57
C HIS A 132 -31.96 -8.10 20.05
N ILE A 133 -30.80 -8.48 19.50
CA ILE A 133 -30.45 -8.28 18.10
C ILE A 133 -30.39 -9.62 17.37
N THR A 134 -31.12 -9.73 16.26
CA THR A 134 -31.17 -10.92 15.39
C THR A 134 -30.53 -10.63 14.03
N LEU A 135 -29.74 -11.59 13.53
CA LEU A 135 -29.16 -11.57 12.18
C LEU A 135 -29.95 -12.51 11.28
N ILE A 136 -30.51 -11.99 10.18
CA ILE A 136 -31.24 -12.80 9.20
C ILE A 136 -30.35 -13.04 7.99
N LYS A 137 -30.21 -14.31 7.59
CA LYS A 137 -29.54 -14.72 6.34
C LYS A 137 -30.58 -14.83 5.22
N MET A 138 -30.24 -14.39 4.01
CA MET A 138 -30.98 -14.73 2.80
C MET A 138 -30.65 -16.18 2.43
N SER A 139 -31.70 -17.01 2.36
CA SER A 139 -31.63 -18.39 1.90
C SER A 139 -31.38 -18.47 0.41
#